data_AF-A0A7S8A9Q3-F1
#
_entry.id   AF-A0A7S8A9Q3-F1
#
_cell.length_a   1.000
_cell.length_b   1.000
_cell.length_c   1.000
_cell.angle_alpha   90.00
_cell.angle_beta   90.00
_cell.angle_gamma   90.00
#
_symmetry.space_group_name_H-M   'P 1'
#
loop_
_entity.id
_entity.type
_entity.pdbx_description
1 polymer ?
#
loop_
_entity_poly.entity_id
_entity_poly.type
_entity_poly.pdbx_seq_one_letter_code
_entity_poly.pdbx_strand_id
1 'polypeptide(L)'
;MTKRSPETLAEFVEAVADTGSVANAARKVGISISSAWSWMAQSRQGQSGFDLEYMGQSMPLHEAVKQAQRVVGATILDNFQLRLLKGTQEVSRYQGKTVFKRDPKLDLLSDQDLTDLAITTRYLLDDEGNPIPEVIHHEPPVAAVISFLQATYPKTWGHKIEVSNRSTAASGVQVVPRMKPAAAINAPAEPPVDVEPKDLTDILGPDDESVPATIELEVTPAPEPGPSAEAVEPGAESASPAEPEPPSESLKPLSALQLDLMARLAQRSNATKPAPVMVSSGRIEADDLDPRRNGAGTPPKGAVKVV
;
A
#
# COMPACT_ATOMS: atom_id res chain seq x y z
N MET A 1 19.23 0.70 -37.62
CA MET A 1 19.45 2.01 -36.95
C MET A 1 18.31 2.92 -37.37
N THR A 2 17.33 3.12 -36.49
CA THR A 2 16.26 4.11 -36.69
C THR A 2 16.87 5.50 -36.72
N LYS A 3 16.49 6.29 -37.72
CA LYS A 3 16.99 7.66 -37.88
C LYS A 3 16.25 8.57 -36.90
N ARG A 4 16.97 9.53 -36.32
CA ARG A 4 16.42 10.56 -35.44
C ARG A 4 15.36 11.35 -36.21
N SER A 5 14.10 11.25 -35.80
CA SER A 5 12.94 11.97 -36.36
C SER A 5 12.02 12.46 -35.23
N PRO A 6 11.26 13.54 -35.42
CA PRO A 6 10.35 14.05 -34.39
C PRO A 6 9.28 13.01 -34.00
N GLU A 7 8.78 12.23 -34.97
CA GLU A 7 7.83 11.14 -34.73
C GLU A 7 8.43 10.07 -33.80
N THR A 8 9.66 9.62 -34.07
CA THR A 8 10.34 8.64 -33.20
C THR A 8 10.62 9.18 -31.78
N LEU A 9 10.75 10.50 -31.62
CA LEU A 9 10.92 11.11 -30.30
C LEU A 9 9.60 11.14 -29.52
N ALA A 10 8.49 11.47 -30.20
CA ALA A 10 7.16 11.44 -29.60
C ALA A 10 6.76 10.01 -29.18
N GLU A 11 6.91 9.03 -30.08
CA GLU A 11 6.67 7.61 -29.77
C GLU A 11 7.52 7.13 -28.58
N PHE A 12 8.76 7.60 -28.48
CA PHE A 12 9.63 7.27 -27.35
C PHE A 12 9.12 7.85 -26.03
N VAL A 13 8.65 9.10 -26.01
CA VAL A 13 8.08 9.70 -24.80
C VAL A 13 6.79 9.00 -24.39
N GLU A 14 5.91 8.67 -25.34
CA GLU A 14 4.70 7.88 -25.07
C GLU A 14 5.03 6.49 -24.52
N ALA A 15 6.04 5.81 -25.10
CA ALA A 15 6.50 4.52 -24.59
C ALA A 15 7.09 4.62 -23.17
N VAL A 16 7.69 5.76 -22.80
CA VAL A 16 8.10 6.03 -21.41
C VAL A 16 6.88 6.24 -20.51
N ALA A 17 5.86 6.95 -20.97
CA ALA A 17 4.61 7.16 -20.22
C ALA A 17 3.84 5.84 -20.00
N ASP A 18 3.98 4.85 -20.88
CA ASP A 18 3.38 3.52 -20.72
C ASP A 18 4.22 2.61 -19.80
N THR A 19 5.54 2.56 -20.03
CA THR A 19 6.40 1.57 -19.34
C THR A 19 7.07 2.08 -18.05
N GLY A 20 7.11 3.39 -17.83
CA GLY A 20 7.87 4.02 -16.74
C GLY A 20 9.39 3.91 -16.85
N SER A 21 9.92 3.18 -17.83
CA SER A 21 11.35 2.85 -17.93
C SER A 21 11.91 3.21 -19.31
N VAL A 22 12.92 4.08 -19.31
CA VAL A 22 13.67 4.48 -20.53
C VAL A 22 14.20 3.27 -21.29
N ALA A 23 14.68 2.25 -20.58
CA ALA A 23 15.25 1.06 -21.20
C ALA A 23 14.17 0.20 -21.90
N ASN A 24 13.00 0.05 -21.29
CA ASN A 24 11.90 -0.69 -21.89
C ASN A 24 11.25 0.09 -23.04
N ALA A 25 11.08 1.41 -22.87
CA ALA A 25 10.63 2.31 -23.92
C ALA A 25 11.55 2.26 -25.15
N ALA A 26 12.88 2.33 -24.95
CA ALA A 26 13.85 2.23 -26.03
C ALA A 26 13.72 0.90 -26.79
N ARG A 27 13.53 -0.23 -26.09
CA ARG A 27 13.28 -1.53 -26.72
C ARG A 27 11.96 -1.56 -27.50
N LYS A 28 10.89 -0.97 -26.96
CA LYS A 28 9.56 -0.92 -27.60
C LYS A 28 9.60 -0.15 -28.92
N VAL A 29 10.35 0.95 -28.98
CA VAL A 29 10.51 1.80 -30.18
C VAL A 29 11.66 1.31 -31.10
N GLY A 30 12.44 0.30 -30.68
CA GLY A 30 13.55 -0.23 -31.48
C GLY A 30 14.79 0.68 -31.53
N ILE A 31 14.99 1.51 -30.51
CA ILE A 31 16.15 2.40 -30.35
C ILE A 31 17.15 1.77 -29.37
N SER A 32 18.46 1.97 -29.61
CA SER A 32 19.45 1.54 -28.63
C SER A 32 19.37 2.39 -27.36
N ILE A 33 19.53 1.76 -26.19
CA ILE A 33 19.46 2.46 -24.89
C ILE A 33 20.50 3.60 -24.85
N SER A 34 21.71 3.36 -25.36
CA SER A 34 22.77 4.38 -25.47
C SER A 34 22.37 5.57 -26.34
N SER A 35 21.66 5.34 -27.44
CA SER A 35 21.14 6.41 -28.29
C SER A 35 20.09 7.24 -27.57
N ALA A 36 19.17 6.61 -26.84
CA ALA A 36 18.15 7.32 -26.06
C ALA A 36 18.78 8.23 -24.99
N TRP A 37 19.79 7.73 -24.25
CA TRP A 37 20.54 8.56 -23.29
C TRP A 37 21.30 9.69 -23.97
N SER A 38 21.92 9.42 -25.13
CA SER A 38 22.61 10.45 -25.91
C SER A 38 21.66 11.55 -26.36
N TRP A 39 20.46 11.21 -26.84
CA TRP A 39 19.45 12.18 -27.26
C TRP A 39 18.96 13.04 -26.10
N MET A 40 18.68 12.44 -24.94
CA MET A 40 18.31 13.22 -23.73
C MET A 40 19.44 14.14 -23.27
N ALA A 41 20.70 13.70 -23.35
CA ALA A 41 21.85 14.54 -23.01
C ALA A 41 22.04 15.70 -24.00
N GLN A 42 21.87 15.45 -25.30
CA GLN A 42 21.94 16.48 -26.35
C GLN A 42 20.79 17.49 -26.24
N SER A 43 19.58 17.02 -25.95
CA SER A 43 18.42 17.87 -25.64
C SER A 43 18.69 18.77 -24.43
N ARG A 44 19.28 18.24 -23.36
CA ARG A 44 19.65 19.02 -22.16
C ARG A 44 20.71 20.07 -22.43
N GLN A 45 21.57 19.85 -23.43
CA GLN A 45 22.58 20.83 -23.87
C GLN A 45 21.99 21.91 -24.80
N GLY A 46 20.69 21.85 -25.11
CA GLY A 46 20.03 22.81 -26.01
C GLY A 46 20.37 22.60 -27.48
N GLN A 47 20.75 21.38 -27.89
CA GLN A 47 20.91 21.10 -29.32
C GLN A 47 19.54 21.16 -30.02
N SER A 48 19.53 21.73 -31.23
CA SER A 48 18.30 21.84 -32.01
C SER A 48 17.79 20.48 -32.50
N GLY A 49 16.47 20.38 -32.70
CA GLY A 49 15.80 19.18 -33.21
C GLY A 49 15.44 18.15 -32.14
N PHE A 50 15.41 18.56 -30.86
CA PHE A 50 14.89 17.76 -29.74
C PHE A 50 13.64 18.36 -29.11
N ASP A 51 13.07 19.39 -29.71
CA ASP A 51 11.81 19.98 -29.29
C ASP A 51 10.67 19.16 -29.88
N LEU A 52 9.71 18.78 -29.04
CA LEU A 52 8.55 18.01 -29.40
C LEU A 52 7.32 18.51 -28.65
N GLU A 53 6.15 18.25 -29.21
CA GLU A 53 4.88 18.56 -28.55
C GLU A 53 4.46 17.38 -27.67
N TYR A 54 4.31 17.61 -26.37
CA TYR A 54 3.82 16.61 -25.41
C TYR A 54 2.76 17.24 -24.52
N MET A 55 1.60 16.60 -24.39
CA MET A 55 0.46 17.09 -23.60
C MET A 55 0.04 18.53 -23.99
N GLY A 56 0.09 18.85 -25.29
CA GLY A 56 -0.28 20.18 -25.83
C GLY A 56 0.73 21.29 -25.57
N GLN A 57 1.94 20.96 -25.11
CA GLN A 57 3.02 21.92 -24.86
C GLN A 57 4.27 21.53 -25.65
N SER A 58 4.88 22.49 -26.34
CA SER A 58 6.19 22.31 -26.99
C SER A 58 7.29 22.39 -25.94
N MET A 59 8.04 21.31 -25.75
CA MET A 59 9.09 21.22 -24.76
C MET A 59 10.27 20.36 -25.25
N PRO A 60 11.47 20.56 -24.71
CA PRO A 60 12.61 19.72 -25.06
C PRO A 60 12.41 18.28 -24.54
N LEU A 61 12.90 17.30 -25.31
CA LEU A 61 12.78 15.86 -25.04
C LEU A 61 13.06 15.47 -23.58
N HIS A 62 14.12 16.00 -22.97
CA HIS A 62 14.50 15.64 -21.61
C HIS A 62 13.46 16.08 -20.56
N GLU A 63 12.74 17.19 -20.80
CA GLU A 63 11.63 17.63 -19.95
C GLU A 63 10.38 16.80 -20.20
N ALA A 64 10.07 16.48 -21.47
CA ALA A 64 8.97 15.60 -21.83
C ALA A 64 9.10 14.22 -21.18
N VAL A 65 10.29 13.61 -21.22
CA VAL A 65 10.57 12.33 -20.55
C VAL A 65 10.40 12.45 -19.04
N LYS A 66 10.86 13.54 -18.42
CA LYS A 66 10.68 13.76 -16.97
C LYS A 66 9.20 13.91 -16.61
N GLN A 67 8.41 14.56 -17.46
CA GLN A 67 6.98 14.69 -17.26
C GLN A 67 6.25 13.35 -17.45
N ALA A 68 6.59 12.57 -18.48
CA ALA A 68 6.09 11.22 -18.66
C ALA A 68 6.37 10.33 -17.44
N GLN A 69 7.58 10.39 -16.88
CA GLN A 69 7.92 9.67 -15.65
C GLN A 69 7.12 10.13 -14.43
N ARG A 70 6.80 11.43 -14.33
CA ARG A 70 5.93 11.94 -13.26
C ARG A 70 4.51 11.41 -13.38
N VAL A 71 3.96 11.32 -14.59
CA VAL A 71 2.64 10.73 -14.84
C VAL A 71 2.62 9.28 -14.39
N VAL A 72 3.61 8.48 -14.78
CA VAL A 72 3.73 7.08 -14.33
C VAL A 72 3.88 7.00 -12.82
N GLY A 73 4.69 7.86 -12.22
CA GLY A 73 4.84 7.93 -10.76
C GLY A 73 3.51 8.20 -10.04
N ALA A 74 2.69 9.09 -10.59
CA ALA A 74 1.35 9.36 -10.06
C ALA A 74 0.43 8.14 -10.19
N THR A 75 0.44 7.44 -11.33
CA THR A 75 -0.33 6.20 -11.52
C THR A 75 0.11 5.08 -10.59
N ILE A 76 1.41 4.91 -10.37
CA ILE A 76 1.95 3.93 -9.41
C ILE A 76 1.49 4.27 -7.99
N LEU A 77 1.53 5.55 -7.63
CA LEU A 77 1.11 6.02 -6.32
C LEU A 77 -0.39 5.77 -6.10
N ASP A 78 -1.23 6.06 -7.09
CA ASP A 78 -2.68 5.80 -7.03
C ASP A 78 -2.97 4.30 -6.87
N ASN A 79 -2.33 3.45 -7.69
CA ASN A 79 -2.43 1.99 -7.56
C ASN A 79 -1.96 1.50 -6.18
N PHE A 80 -0.90 2.09 -5.65
CA PHE A 80 -0.39 1.75 -4.32
C PHE A 80 -1.39 2.15 -3.22
N GLN A 81 -2.01 3.33 -3.31
CA GLN A 81 -3.07 3.75 -2.39
C GLN A 81 -4.28 2.80 -2.44
N LEU A 82 -4.69 2.39 -3.64
CA LEU A 82 -5.78 1.43 -3.80
C LEU A 82 -5.44 0.07 -3.16
N ARG A 83 -4.20 -0.42 -3.32
CA ARG A 83 -3.72 -1.64 -2.65
C ARG A 83 -3.66 -1.48 -1.12
N LEU A 84 -3.30 -0.30 -0.61
CA LEU A 84 -3.32 -0.04 0.84
C LEU A 84 -4.74 0.04 1.41
N LEU A 85 -5.72 0.49 0.62
CA LEU A 85 -7.11 0.56 1.04
C LEU A 85 -7.80 -0.81 0.98
N LYS A 86 -7.60 -1.54 -0.12
CA LYS A 86 -8.36 -2.75 -0.42
C LYS A 86 -7.61 -4.04 -0.09
N GLY A 87 -6.32 -4.01 0.20
CA GLY A 87 -5.47 -5.18 0.32
C GLY A 87 -5.06 -5.76 -1.04
N THR A 88 -4.53 -6.98 -1.05
CA THR A 88 -4.12 -7.67 -2.28
C THR A 88 -4.89 -8.97 -2.47
N GLN A 89 -4.98 -9.39 -3.74
CA GLN A 89 -5.61 -10.64 -4.13
C GLN A 89 -4.54 -11.55 -4.74
N GLU A 90 -4.47 -12.78 -4.23
CA GLU A 90 -3.53 -13.79 -4.69
C GLU A 90 -4.30 -15.04 -5.14
N VAL A 91 -3.94 -15.59 -6.29
CA VAL A 91 -4.50 -16.86 -6.74
C VAL A 91 -3.97 -17.98 -5.85
N SER A 92 -4.88 -18.74 -5.26
CA SER A 92 -4.56 -19.89 -4.42
C SER A 92 -3.78 -20.92 -5.23
N ARG A 93 -2.59 -21.29 -4.74
CA ARG A 93 -1.74 -22.31 -5.35
C ARG A 93 -1.40 -23.36 -4.32
N TYR A 94 -1.64 -24.63 -4.66
CA TYR A 94 -1.26 -25.77 -3.84
C TYR A 94 -0.27 -26.64 -4.62
N GLN A 95 0.93 -26.85 -4.07
CA GLN A 95 2.01 -27.62 -4.71
C GLN A 95 2.34 -27.14 -6.15
N GLY A 96 2.35 -25.83 -6.37
CA GLY A 96 2.64 -25.23 -7.68
C GLY A 96 1.51 -25.33 -8.70
N LYS A 97 0.35 -25.86 -8.33
CA LYS A 97 -0.86 -25.92 -9.18
C LYS A 97 -1.90 -24.92 -8.70
N THR A 98 -2.57 -24.26 -9.64
CA THR A 98 -3.71 -23.37 -9.34
C THR A 98 -4.86 -24.18 -8.76
N VAL A 99 -5.41 -23.70 -7.64
CA VAL A 99 -6.62 -24.26 -7.05
C VAL A 99 -7.82 -23.52 -7.63
N PHE A 100 -8.86 -24.25 -8.02
CA PHE A 100 -10.09 -23.70 -8.60
C PHE A 100 -11.23 -23.80 -7.60
N LYS A 101 -12.16 -22.85 -7.66
CA LYS A 101 -13.34 -22.82 -6.80
C LYS A 101 -14.23 -24.02 -7.12
N ARG A 102 -14.56 -24.80 -6.11
CA ARG A 102 -15.54 -25.89 -6.20
C ARG A 102 -16.96 -25.34 -6.07
N ASP A 103 -17.91 -25.94 -6.78
CA ASP A 103 -19.33 -25.60 -6.60
C ASP A 103 -19.84 -26.26 -5.31
N PRO A 104 -20.29 -25.49 -4.30
CA PRO A 104 -20.80 -26.03 -3.05
C PRO A 104 -21.98 -27.00 -3.24
N LYS A 105 -22.73 -26.87 -4.34
CA LYS A 105 -23.86 -27.75 -4.65
C LYS A 105 -23.42 -29.11 -5.16
N LEU A 106 -22.27 -29.18 -5.83
CA LEU A 106 -21.73 -30.40 -6.43
C LEU A 106 -20.77 -31.13 -5.49
N ASP A 107 -20.27 -30.45 -4.44
CA ASP A 107 -19.32 -31.05 -3.49
C ASP A 107 -19.94 -32.16 -2.63
N LEU A 108 -21.27 -32.17 -2.47
CA LEU A 108 -22.00 -33.20 -1.73
C LEU A 108 -22.31 -34.46 -2.57
N LEU A 109 -22.08 -34.43 -3.88
CA LEU A 109 -22.36 -35.56 -4.76
C LEU A 109 -21.16 -36.49 -4.88
N SER A 110 -21.45 -37.80 -4.95
CA SER A 110 -20.43 -38.79 -5.25
C SER A 110 -19.99 -38.69 -6.71
N ASP A 111 -18.80 -39.21 -7.04
CA ASP A 111 -18.32 -39.24 -8.43
C ASP A 111 -19.27 -40.02 -9.35
N GLN A 112 -19.99 -40.99 -8.79
CA GLN A 112 -20.95 -41.79 -9.53
C GLN A 112 -22.21 -40.97 -9.87
N ASP A 113 -22.74 -40.22 -8.90
CA ASP A 113 -23.90 -39.33 -9.13
C ASP A 113 -23.57 -38.22 -10.14
N LEU A 114 -22.34 -37.69 -10.12
CA LEU A 114 -21.88 -36.70 -11.10
C LEU A 114 -21.82 -37.29 -12.52
N THR A 115 -21.39 -38.54 -12.64
CA THR A 115 -21.33 -39.25 -13.92
C THR A 115 -22.73 -39.50 -14.47
N ASP A 116 -23.67 -39.91 -13.60
CA ASP A 116 -25.06 -40.15 -13.96
C ASP A 116 -25.81 -38.86 -14.36
N LEU A 117 -25.42 -37.72 -13.79
CA LEU A 117 -25.92 -36.38 -14.14
C LEU A 117 -25.19 -35.74 -15.34
N ALA A 118 -24.26 -36.46 -15.99
CA ALA A 118 -23.43 -35.97 -17.09
C ALA A 118 -22.64 -34.68 -16.77
N ILE A 119 -22.28 -34.48 -15.50
CA ILE A 119 -21.51 -33.33 -15.04
C ILE A 119 -20.01 -33.65 -15.17
N THR A 120 -19.31 -32.92 -16.03
CA THR A 120 -17.90 -33.18 -16.36
C THR A 120 -16.91 -32.63 -15.33
N THR A 121 -17.28 -31.61 -14.56
CA THR A 121 -16.37 -30.93 -13.62
C THR A 121 -17.08 -30.50 -12.34
N ARG A 122 -16.40 -30.65 -11.19
CA ARG A 122 -16.85 -30.19 -9.86
C ARG A 122 -16.56 -28.70 -9.59
N TYR A 123 -15.95 -28.00 -10.55
CA TYR A 123 -15.51 -26.62 -10.40
C TYR A 123 -16.55 -25.63 -10.94
N LEU A 124 -16.60 -24.45 -10.34
CA LEU A 124 -17.35 -23.33 -10.87
C LEU A 124 -16.69 -22.87 -12.17
N LEU A 125 -17.48 -22.78 -13.24
CA LEU A 125 -17.04 -22.31 -14.54
C LEU A 125 -17.46 -20.86 -14.76
N ASP A 126 -16.68 -20.11 -15.53
CA ASP A 126 -17.03 -18.78 -16.02
C ASP A 126 -18.00 -18.85 -17.22
N ASP A 127 -18.39 -17.68 -17.73
CA ASP A 127 -19.29 -17.56 -18.88
C ASP A 127 -18.70 -18.17 -20.18
N GLU A 128 -17.38 -18.36 -20.22
CA GLU A 128 -16.63 -18.97 -21.32
C GLU A 128 -16.41 -20.48 -21.12
N GLY A 129 -16.87 -21.05 -19.99
CA GLY A 129 -16.74 -22.45 -19.62
C GLY A 129 -15.40 -22.83 -18.98
N ASN A 130 -14.58 -21.87 -18.56
CA ASN A 130 -13.29 -22.10 -17.91
C ASN A 130 -13.42 -22.14 -16.38
N PRO A 131 -12.64 -22.98 -15.67
CA PRO A 131 -12.73 -23.06 -14.21
C PRO A 131 -12.20 -21.78 -13.54
N ILE A 132 -12.99 -21.25 -12.59
CA ILE A 132 -12.67 -20.01 -11.89
C ILE A 132 -11.60 -20.28 -10.81
N PRO A 133 -10.45 -19.61 -10.84
CA PRO A 133 -9.42 -19.79 -9.82
C PRO A 133 -9.90 -19.32 -8.45
N GLU A 134 -9.49 -20.05 -7.41
CA GLU A 134 -9.71 -19.62 -6.04
C GLU A 134 -8.75 -18.47 -5.71
N VAL A 135 -9.27 -17.43 -5.08
CA VAL A 135 -8.51 -16.22 -4.76
C VAL A 135 -8.50 -16.03 -3.25
N ILE A 136 -7.30 -15.93 -2.69
CA ILE A 136 -7.04 -15.61 -1.29
C ILE A 136 -6.93 -14.09 -1.19
N HIS A 137 -7.67 -13.52 -0.25
CA HIS A 137 -7.60 -12.10 0.04
C HIS A 137 -6.63 -11.85 1.19
N HIS A 138 -5.59 -11.05 0.93
CA HIS A 138 -4.65 -10.57 1.94
C HIS A 138 -5.03 -9.15 2.34
N GLU A 139 -5.16 -8.93 3.65
CA GLU A 139 -5.34 -7.59 4.19
C GLU A 139 -4.15 -6.68 3.86
N PRO A 140 -4.36 -5.36 3.78
CA PRO A 140 -3.26 -4.43 3.53
C PRO A 140 -2.23 -4.51 4.67
N PRO A 141 -0.93 -4.59 4.35
CA PRO A 141 0.11 -4.69 5.36
C PRO A 141 0.14 -3.42 6.21
N VAL A 142 -0.14 -3.56 7.51
CA VAL A 142 -0.23 -2.44 8.47
C VAL A 142 1.02 -1.55 8.44
N ALA A 143 2.20 -2.14 8.32
CA ALA A 143 3.46 -1.40 8.23
C ALA A 143 3.51 -0.46 7.00
N ALA A 144 2.99 -0.91 5.86
CA ALA A 144 2.96 -0.09 4.65
C ALA A 144 1.94 1.05 4.80
N VAL A 145 0.77 0.78 5.39
CA VAL A 145 -0.24 1.80 5.70
C VAL A 145 0.33 2.87 6.63
N ILE A 146 0.99 2.48 7.72
CA ILE A 146 1.62 3.42 8.65
C ILE A 146 2.71 4.25 7.94
N SER A 147 3.57 3.62 7.13
CA SER A 147 4.62 4.33 6.40
C SER A 147 4.05 5.35 5.40
N PHE A 148 2.93 5.01 4.77
CA PHE A 148 2.23 5.91 3.86
C PHE A 148 1.57 7.07 4.59
N LEU A 149 0.94 6.82 5.74
CA LEU A 149 0.38 7.86 6.60
C LEU A 149 1.45 8.78 7.17
N GLN A 150 2.63 8.25 7.52
CA GLN A 150 3.80 9.01 7.95
C GLN A 150 4.32 9.95 6.85
N ALA A 151 4.37 9.46 5.61
CA ALA A 151 4.83 10.26 4.47
C ALA A 151 3.82 11.35 4.08
N THR A 152 2.52 11.04 4.14
CA THR A 152 1.44 11.96 3.71
C THR A 152 1.10 12.99 4.79
N TYR A 153 1.07 12.56 6.05
CA TYR A 153 0.69 13.38 7.20
C TYR A 153 1.77 13.33 8.30
N PRO A 154 2.97 13.87 8.05
CA PRO A 154 4.07 13.79 9.00
C PRO A 154 3.77 14.49 10.34
N LYS A 155 2.89 15.49 10.36
CA LYS A 155 2.50 16.21 11.57
C LYS A 155 1.71 15.33 12.56
N THR A 156 0.82 14.47 12.06
CA THR A 156 -0.04 13.63 12.91
C THR A 156 0.56 12.26 13.15
N TRP A 157 1.12 11.63 12.11
CA TRP A 157 1.61 10.25 12.12
C TRP A 157 3.14 10.12 12.13
N GLY A 158 3.87 11.21 11.95
CA GLY A 158 5.34 11.19 11.93
C GLY A 158 5.95 10.74 13.26
N HIS A 159 7.22 10.34 13.22
CA HIS A 159 7.96 9.92 14.40
C HIS A 159 8.08 11.08 15.40
N LYS A 160 7.30 11.01 16.48
CA LYS A 160 7.43 11.90 17.63
C LYS A 160 8.60 11.41 18.47
N ILE A 161 9.79 11.96 18.22
CA ILE A 161 10.97 11.69 19.04
C ILE A 161 10.86 12.58 20.28
N GLU A 162 10.45 11.99 21.40
CA GLU A 162 10.57 12.63 22.70
C GLU A 162 12.03 12.55 23.14
N VAL A 163 12.80 13.60 22.86
CA VAL A 163 14.15 13.74 23.39
C VAL A 163 14.03 14.06 24.87
N SER A 164 14.00 13.02 25.71
CA SER A 164 14.13 13.21 27.15
C SER A 164 15.57 13.66 27.44
N ASN A 165 15.78 14.96 27.52
CA ASN A 165 17.01 15.52 28.05
C ASN A 165 17.01 15.29 29.56
N ARG A 166 17.36 14.07 29.99
CA ARG A 166 17.74 13.81 31.38
C ARG A 166 19.14 14.38 31.58
N SER A 167 19.24 15.72 31.54
CA SER A 167 20.43 16.45 31.96
C SER A 167 20.53 16.33 33.48
N THR A 168 21.04 15.21 33.96
CA THR A 168 21.68 15.19 35.27
C THR A 168 22.84 16.16 35.20
N ALA A 169 22.70 17.25 35.95
CA ALA A 169 23.71 18.24 36.25
C ALA A 169 25.11 17.62 36.39
N ALA A 170 25.95 17.81 35.37
CA ALA A 170 27.38 17.87 35.49
C ALA A 170 27.86 18.95 34.53
N SER A 171 28.26 20.07 35.14
CA SER A 171 28.90 21.21 34.53
C SER A 171 29.94 20.79 33.48
N GLY A 172 29.77 21.29 32.26
CA GLY A 172 30.67 21.06 31.15
C GLY A 172 30.22 21.90 29.96
N VAL A 173 30.43 23.22 30.05
CA VAL A 173 30.26 24.12 28.90
C VAL A 173 31.28 23.70 27.83
N GLN A 174 30.84 22.89 26.87
CA GLN A 174 31.63 22.61 25.67
C GLN A 174 31.39 23.77 24.70
N VAL A 175 32.31 24.75 24.74
CA VAL A 175 32.39 25.79 23.71
C VAL A 175 32.76 25.10 22.40
N VAL A 176 31.78 24.88 21.52
CA VAL A 176 32.04 24.49 20.13
C VAL A 176 32.69 25.70 19.44
N PRO A 177 33.94 25.61 18.95
CA PRO A 177 34.54 26.71 18.22
C PRO A 177 33.73 26.94 16.93
N ARG A 178 33.15 28.13 16.81
CA ARG A 178 32.49 28.59 15.58
C ARG A 178 33.50 28.46 14.41
N MET A 179 33.27 27.50 13.52
CA MET A 179 33.81 27.57 12.17
C MET A 179 33.30 28.87 11.54
N LYS A 180 34.22 29.69 11.03
CA LYS A 180 33.91 30.92 10.30
C LYS A 180 32.95 30.56 9.16
N PRO A 181 31.75 31.15 9.07
CA PRO A 181 30.96 31.04 7.86
C PRO A 181 31.73 31.72 6.73
N ALA A 182 31.87 31.01 5.61
CA ALA A 182 32.33 31.59 4.36
C ALA A 182 31.42 32.78 4.00
N ALA A 183 32.03 33.83 3.45
CA ALA A 183 31.39 35.10 3.14
C ALA A 183 30.02 34.93 2.47
N ALA A 184 28.99 35.49 3.10
CA ALA A 184 27.65 35.56 2.54
C ALA A 184 27.67 36.41 1.28
N ILE A 185 27.19 35.84 0.18
CA ILE A 185 26.79 36.57 -1.01
C ILE A 185 25.55 37.38 -0.60
N ASN A 186 25.59 38.70 -0.77
CA ASN A 186 24.46 39.60 -0.55
C ASN A 186 23.32 39.21 -1.50
N ALA A 187 22.28 38.56 -0.97
CA ALA A 187 20.99 38.44 -1.61
C ALA A 187 20.14 39.68 -1.28
N PRO A 188 19.41 40.29 -2.24
CA PRO A 188 18.54 41.42 -1.98
C PRO A 188 17.41 41.06 -1.00
N ALA A 189 17.14 41.94 -0.04
CA ALA A 189 16.04 41.80 0.90
C ALA A 189 14.69 41.94 0.18
N GLU A 190 13.89 40.88 0.21
CA GLU A 190 12.46 40.97 -0.12
C GLU A 190 11.69 41.55 1.08
N PRO A 191 10.67 42.39 0.84
CA PRO A 191 9.87 42.99 1.90
C PRO A 191 9.00 41.92 2.61
N PRO A 192 8.74 42.08 3.92
CA PRO A 192 7.90 41.15 4.66
C PRO A 192 6.46 41.20 4.12
N VAL A 193 5.97 40.06 3.65
CA VAL A 193 4.54 39.87 3.39
C VAL A 193 3.90 39.52 4.74
N ASP A 194 3.18 40.49 5.30
CA ASP A 194 2.28 40.29 6.41
C ASP A 194 1.09 39.46 5.92
N VAL A 195 1.04 38.19 6.29
CA VAL A 195 -0.12 37.32 6.01
C VAL A 195 -0.86 37.12 7.33
N GLU A 196 -1.78 38.04 7.60
CA GLU A 196 -2.86 37.81 8.54
C GLU A 196 -3.64 36.56 8.10
N PRO A 197 -4.09 35.70 9.05
CA PRO A 197 -4.92 34.56 8.71
C PRO A 197 -6.27 35.08 8.20
N LYS A 198 -6.51 34.96 6.88
CA LYS A 198 -7.85 35.14 6.32
C LYS A 198 -8.79 34.11 6.95
N ASP A 199 -9.83 34.63 7.57
CA ASP A 199 -10.95 33.89 8.10
C ASP A 199 -11.47 32.85 7.09
N LEU A 200 -11.64 31.63 7.57
CA LEU A 200 -12.16 30.47 6.83
C LEU A 200 -13.65 30.60 6.45
N THR A 201 -14.25 31.76 6.66
CA THR A 201 -15.66 32.06 6.35
C THR A 201 -15.89 32.51 4.91
N ASP A 202 -14.83 32.83 4.14
CA ASP A 202 -14.96 33.22 2.72
C ASP A 202 -14.99 32.03 1.73
N ILE A 203 -14.77 30.79 2.20
CA ILE A 203 -14.84 29.57 1.37
C ILE A 203 -16.22 28.89 1.47
N LEU A 204 -16.99 29.20 2.51
CA LEU A 204 -18.38 28.77 2.65
C LEU A 204 -19.24 30.01 2.39
N GLY A 205 -19.68 30.15 1.14
CA GLY A 205 -20.50 31.28 0.70
C GLY A 205 -21.74 31.52 1.57
N PRO A 206 -22.36 32.71 1.45
CA PRO A 206 -23.42 33.15 2.34
C PRO A 206 -24.65 32.23 2.30
N ASP A 207 -25.11 31.87 3.49
CA ASP A 207 -26.42 31.27 3.73
C ASP A 207 -27.51 32.25 3.27
N ASP A 208 -28.13 31.97 2.12
CA ASP A 208 -29.38 32.61 1.71
C ASP A 208 -30.56 31.70 2.06
N GLU A 209 -31.28 32.09 3.11
CA GLU A 209 -32.65 31.65 3.40
C GLU A 209 -33.63 32.21 2.34
N SER A 210 -34.31 31.34 1.57
CA SER A 210 -35.74 31.49 1.19
C SER A 210 -36.26 30.38 0.23
N VAL A 211 -36.68 29.24 0.82
CA VAL A 211 -38.00 28.52 0.73
C VAL A 211 -38.84 28.56 -0.59
N PRO A 212 -39.72 27.58 -0.94
CA PRO A 212 -39.81 26.12 -0.71
C PRO A 212 -40.01 25.29 -2.02
N ALA A 213 -39.75 23.97 -1.97
CA ALA A 213 -40.47 23.03 -2.82
C ALA A 213 -40.66 21.66 -2.12
N THR A 214 -41.92 21.36 -1.90
CA THR A 214 -42.52 20.14 -1.36
C THR A 214 -42.02 18.88 -2.07
N ILE A 215 -41.49 17.91 -1.32
CA ILE A 215 -41.56 16.48 -1.68
C ILE A 215 -41.95 15.71 -0.41
N GLU A 216 -43.19 15.26 -0.41
CA GLU A 216 -43.74 14.29 0.53
C GLU A 216 -43.02 12.95 0.35
N LEU A 217 -42.53 12.35 1.43
CA LEU A 217 -42.46 10.89 1.52
C LEU A 217 -42.57 10.46 2.97
N GLU A 218 -43.59 9.64 3.21
CA GLU A 218 -44.13 9.20 4.49
C GLU A 218 -43.08 8.53 5.39
N VAL A 219 -42.96 9.05 6.60
CA VAL A 219 -42.38 8.31 7.74
C VAL A 219 -43.51 7.55 8.40
N THR A 220 -43.55 6.23 8.20
CA THR A 220 -44.43 5.35 8.98
C THR A 220 -43.97 5.31 10.44
N PRO A 221 -44.84 5.62 11.42
CA PRO A 221 -44.48 5.58 12.83
C PRO A 221 -44.59 4.17 13.42
N ALA A 222 -43.68 3.87 14.35
CA ALA A 222 -43.70 2.72 15.23
C ALA A 222 -44.92 2.72 16.16
N PRO A 223 -45.50 1.55 16.50
CA PRO A 223 -46.47 1.43 17.57
C PRO A 223 -45.88 0.75 18.82
N GLU A 224 -45.77 1.52 19.90
CA GLU A 224 -46.09 1.09 21.28
C GLU A 224 -47.45 1.76 21.64
N PRO A 225 -48.33 1.26 22.57
CA PRO A 225 -47.94 0.82 23.93
C PRO A 225 -48.82 -0.22 24.68
N GLY A 226 -48.22 -0.84 25.71
CA GLY A 226 -48.82 -1.12 27.04
C GLY A 226 -49.61 -2.43 27.27
N PRO A 227 -50.11 -2.69 28.51
CA PRO A 227 -49.34 -3.10 29.70
C PRO A 227 -49.97 -4.32 30.44
N SER A 228 -49.39 -4.69 31.61
CA SER A 228 -49.90 -5.61 32.65
C SER A 228 -49.65 -7.12 32.41
N ALA A 229 -49.29 -7.97 33.36
CA ALA A 229 -49.03 -7.87 34.79
C ALA A 229 -48.33 -9.17 35.29
N GLU A 230 -47.65 -9.04 36.42
CA GLU A 230 -47.57 -10.03 37.53
C GLU A 230 -46.83 -11.38 37.40
N ALA A 231 -45.79 -11.47 38.25
CA ALA A 231 -45.49 -12.54 39.22
C ALA A 231 -44.83 -13.82 38.64
N VAL A 232 -43.85 -14.50 39.25
CA VAL A 232 -43.50 -14.78 40.65
C VAL A 232 -42.03 -15.26 40.69
N GLU A 233 -41.22 -14.77 41.64
CA GLU A 233 -39.98 -15.44 42.08
C GLU A 233 -40.30 -16.68 42.95
N PRO A 234 -39.41 -17.68 43.04
CA PRO A 234 -38.67 -17.77 44.30
C PRO A 234 -37.22 -18.26 44.16
N GLY A 235 -36.30 -17.51 44.78
CA GLY A 235 -35.61 -17.92 46.01
C GLY A 235 -34.76 -19.19 46.08
N ALA A 236 -33.44 -18.94 46.22
CA ALA A 236 -32.45 -19.61 47.09
C ALA A 236 -31.91 -21.00 46.75
N GLU A 237 -30.60 -21.12 46.55
CA GLU A 237 -29.68 -21.64 47.60
C GLU A 237 -28.19 -21.55 47.20
N SER A 238 -27.39 -21.27 48.24
CA SER A 238 -25.92 -21.20 48.27
C SER A 238 -25.19 -22.44 47.75
N ALA A 239 -24.04 -22.21 47.08
CA ALA A 239 -22.76 -22.84 47.43
C ALA A 239 -21.61 -22.32 46.54
N SER A 240 -20.70 -21.53 47.10
CA SER A 240 -19.33 -21.40 46.60
C SER A 240 -18.56 -22.70 46.87
N PRO A 241 -17.63 -23.09 45.99
CA PRO A 241 -16.31 -23.42 46.52
C PRO A 241 -15.12 -23.00 45.62
N ALA A 242 -14.10 -22.49 46.33
CA ALA A 242 -12.66 -22.67 46.12
C ALA A 242 -11.96 -21.94 44.94
N GLU A 243 -11.31 -20.85 45.35
CA GLU A 243 -10.16 -20.17 44.75
C GLU A 243 -8.93 -21.11 44.68
N PRO A 244 -8.25 -21.26 43.53
CA PRO A 244 -6.98 -21.99 43.47
C PRO A 244 -5.79 -21.09 43.87
N GLU A 245 -5.08 -21.51 44.91
CA GLU A 245 -3.82 -20.93 45.39
C GLU A 245 -2.71 -20.91 44.31
N PRO A 246 -1.77 -19.93 44.35
CA PRO A 246 -0.64 -19.88 43.43
C PRO A 246 0.39 -20.98 43.74
N PRO A 247 0.97 -21.65 42.73
CA PRO A 247 2.00 -22.65 42.97
C PRO A 247 3.28 -22.00 43.50
N SER A 248 3.69 -22.48 44.66
CA SER A 248 4.91 -22.14 45.37
C SER A 248 6.17 -22.41 44.54
N GLU A 249 7.04 -21.40 44.51
CA GLU A 249 8.39 -21.44 43.96
C GLU A 249 9.24 -22.50 44.68
N SER A 250 9.33 -23.68 44.09
CA SER A 250 10.41 -24.63 44.40
C SER A 250 11.35 -24.67 43.20
N LEU A 251 12.55 -24.11 43.40
CA LEU A 251 13.67 -24.09 42.47
C LEU A 251 14.06 -25.53 42.09
N LYS A 252 13.43 -26.08 41.04
CA LYS A 252 13.97 -27.25 40.35
C LYS A 252 15.33 -26.86 39.76
N PRO A 253 16.42 -27.59 40.06
CA PRO A 253 17.67 -27.40 39.32
C PRO A 253 17.39 -27.64 37.84
N LEU A 254 17.87 -26.72 37.00
CA LEU A 254 17.65 -26.74 35.56
C LEU A 254 18.01 -28.11 34.98
N SER A 255 17.12 -28.65 34.15
CA SER A 255 17.34 -29.94 33.50
C SER A 255 18.58 -29.88 32.60
N ALA A 256 19.28 -31.02 32.44
CA ALA A 256 20.48 -31.10 31.59
C ALA A 256 20.24 -30.59 30.16
N LEU A 257 19.02 -30.75 29.65
CA LEU A 257 18.61 -30.25 28.34
C LEU A 257 18.47 -28.72 28.31
N GLN A 258 18.00 -28.10 29.40
CA GLN A 258 17.95 -26.64 29.53
C GLN A 258 19.36 -26.03 29.64
N LEU A 259 20.27 -26.70 30.35
CA LEU A 259 21.68 -26.28 30.41
C LEU A 259 22.36 -26.39 29.04
N ASP A 260 22.11 -27.46 28.28
CA ASP A 260 22.64 -27.62 26.91
C ASP A 260 22.05 -26.56 25.95
N LEU A 261 20.76 -26.24 26.08
CA LEU A 261 20.13 -25.16 25.31
C LEU A 261 20.73 -23.80 25.63
N MET A 262 20.95 -23.50 26.91
CA MET A 262 21.58 -22.24 27.32
C MET A 262 23.05 -22.17 26.87
N ALA A 263 23.79 -23.26 26.92
CA ALA A 263 25.17 -23.33 26.42
C ALA A 263 25.23 -23.10 24.89
N ARG A 264 24.32 -23.70 24.13
CA ARG A 264 24.19 -23.48 22.68
C ARG A 264 23.74 -22.05 22.33
N LEU A 265 22.90 -21.44 23.16
CA LEU A 265 22.47 -20.06 22.96
C LEU A 265 23.60 -19.07 23.24
N ALA A 266 24.40 -19.32 24.28
CA ALA A 266 25.58 -18.52 24.62
C ALA A 266 26.71 -18.63 23.57
N GLN A 267 26.85 -19.79 22.91
CA GLN A 267 27.82 -19.97 21.82
C GLN A 267 27.40 -19.30 20.50
N ARG A 268 26.12 -18.95 20.32
CA ARG A 268 25.62 -18.31 19.08
C ARG A 268 25.84 -16.79 19.03
N SER A 269 26.17 -16.13 20.14
CA SER A 269 26.28 -14.66 20.17
C SER A 269 27.59 -14.12 19.55
N ASN A 270 28.60 -14.95 19.30
CA ASN A 270 29.91 -14.51 18.77
C ASN A 270 30.19 -14.92 17.32
N ALA A 271 29.20 -15.41 16.58
CA ALA A 271 29.36 -15.69 15.16
C ALA A 271 28.90 -14.50 14.32
N THR A 272 29.83 -13.61 13.97
CA THR A 272 29.70 -12.69 12.83
C THR A 272 29.50 -13.51 11.57
N LYS A 273 28.24 -13.86 11.27
CA LYS A 273 27.87 -14.39 9.97
C LYS A 273 28.07 -13.24 8.96
N PRO A 274 28.81 -13.45 7.85
CA PRO A 274 28.70 -12.52 6.74
C PRO A 274 27.24 -12.47 6.31
N ALA A 275 26.68 -11.26 6.23
CA ALA A 275 25.32 -11.07 5.77
C ALA A 275 25.15 -11.78 4.41
N PRO A 276 24.06 -12.53 4.20
CA PRO A 276 23.76 -13.06 2.88
C PRO A 276 23.67 -11.87 1.93
N VAL A 277 24.52 -11.87 0.91
CA VAL A 277 24.40 -10.96 -0.22
C VAL A 277 23.02 -11.22 -0.82
N MET A 278 22.07 -10.32 -0.56
CA MET A 278 20.81 -10.30 -1.26
C MET A 278 21.13 -10.09 -2.74
N VAL A 279 21.15 -11.18 -3.49
CA VAL A 279 20.99 -11.11 -4.94
C VAL A 279 19.65 -10.44 -5.14
N SER A 280 19.68 -9.19 -5.59
CA SER A 280 18.52 -8.42 -5.98
C SER A 280 17.93 -9.03 -7.24
N SER A 281 17.33 -10.22 -7.13
CA SER A 281 16.39 -10.74 -8.11
C SER A 281 15.00 -10.17 -7.80
N GLY A 282 14.93 -8.85 -7.61
CA GLY A 282 13.72 -8.10 -7.88
C GLY A 282 13.60 -7.98 -9.38
N ARG A 283 13.33 -9.09 -10.08
CA ARG A 283 12.60 -8.97 -11.33
C ARG A 283 11.27 -8.36 -10.89
N ILE A 284 11.04 -7.11 -11.29
CA ILE A 284 9.67 -6.62 -11.45
C ILE A 284 9.03 -7.68 -12.33
N GLU A 285 8.24 -8.57 -11.72
CA GLU A 285 7.53 -9.58 -12.47
C GLU A 285 6.66 -8.82 -13.46
N ALA A 286 6.65 -9.24 -14.72
CA ALA A 286 5.77 -8.65 -15.73
C ALA A 286 4.28 -8.70 -15.33
N ASP A 287 3.96 -9.50 -14.29
CA ASP A 287 2.67 -9.63 -13.62
C ASP A 287 2.26 -8.42 -12.76
N ASP A 288 3.18 -7.54 -12.34
CA ASP A 288 2.82 -6.36 -11.53
C ASP A 288 2.08 -5.28 -12.33
N LEU A 289 2.05 -5.40 -13.66
CA LEU A 289 1.37 -4.50 -14.59
C LEU A 289 0.04 -5.07 -15.12
N ASP A 290 -0.42 -6.25 -14.70
CA ASP A 290 -1.68 -6.82 -15.21
C ASP A 290 -2.91 -6.12 -14.56
N PRO A 291 -3.73 -5.38 -15.35
CA PRO A 291 -4.94 -4.72 -14.85
C PRO A 291 -5.99 -5.69 -14.31
N ARG A 292 -5.91 -6.99 -14.62
CA ARG A 292 -6.84 -8.02 -14.10
C ARG A 292 -6.62 -8.34 -12.62
N ARG A 293 -5.40 -8.11 -12.11
CA ARG A 293 -5.04 -8.28 -10.69
C ARG A 293 -5.04 -6.96 -9.92
N ASN A 294 -4.82 -5.85 -10.63
CA ASN A 294 -4.77 -4.49 -10.10
C ASN A 294 -6.09 -3.70 -10.21
N GLY A 295 -7.13 -4.28 -10.81
CA GLY A 295 -8.44 -3.66 -10.89
C GLY A 295 -9.03 -3.39 -9.50
N ALA A 296 -9.96 -2.44 -9.43
CA ALA A 296 -10.68 -2.00 -8.24
C ALA A 296 -11.50 -3.13 -7.59
N GLY A 297 -10.83 -4.12 -7.00
CA GLY A 297 -11.44 -5.34 -6.49
C GLY A 297 -12.12 -5.10 -5.15
N THR A 298 -13.40 -4.74 -5.19
CA THR A 298 -14.31 -5.19 -4.13
C THR A 298 -14.18 -6.71 -4.06
N PRO A 299 -13.99 -7.32 -2.87
CA PRO A 299 -13.80 -8.76 -2.78
C PRO A 299 -14.99 -9.47 -3.46
N PRO A 300 -14.75 -10.37 -4.43
CA PRO A 300 -15.84 -11.14 -5.01
C PRO A 300 -16.52 -11.97 -3.91
N LYS A 301 -17.84 -12.09 -3.97
CA LYS A 301 -18.64 -12.87 -3.02
C LYS A 301 -18.02 -14.28 -2.87
N GLY A 302 -17.51 -14.61 -1.69
CA GLY A 302 -16.87 -15.91 -1.40
C GLY A 302 -15.33 -15.95 -1.44
N ALA A 303 -14.62 -14.83 -1.36
CA ALA A 303 -13.19 -14.84 -1.04
C ALA A 303 -12.97 -15.29 0.42
N VAL A 304 -12.02 -16.20 0.65
CA VAL A 304 -11.65 -16.65 1.99
C VAL A 304 -10.68 -15.63 2.59
N LYS A 305 -11.08 -15.03 3.71
CA LYS A 305 -10.25 -14.10 4.48
C LYS A 305 -9.25 -14.91 5.30
N VAL A 306 -7.95 -14.70 5.06
CA VAL A 306 -6.89 -15.24 5.91
C VAL A 306 -6.42 -14.11 6.82
N VAL A 307 -6.60 -14.29 8.13
CA VAL A 307 -6.17 -13.36 9.19
C VAL A 307 -4.80 -13.78 9.71
#